data_AF-A0A4Y9FY79-F1
#
_entry.id   AF-A0A4Y9FY79-F1
#
_cell.length_a   1.000
_cell.length_b   1.000
_cell.length_c   1.000
_cell.angle_alpha   90.00
_cell.angle_beta   90.00
_cell.angle_gamma   90.00
#
_symmetry.space_group_name_H-M   'P 1'
#
loop_
_entity.id
_entity.type
_entity.pdbx_description
1 polymer ?
#
loop_
_entity_poly.entity_id
_entity_poly.type
_entity_poly.pdbx_seq_one_letter_code
_entity_poly.pdbx_strand_id
1 'polypeptide(L)'
;MVEHQARRLVPPAQVAELLGIGVDEVVELVQEGHLRGMRVGSPARWRIEHASVAEYLDAQAEEARRMALWRQSNAASFPELWGRRS
;
A
#
# COMPACT_ATOMS: atom_id res chain seq x y z
N MET A 1 3.85 3.80 -28.15
CA MET A 1 4.07 5.10 -27.47
C MET A 1 3.83 4.87 -25.99
N VAL A 2 4.89 4.64 -25.21
CA VAL A 2 4.79 4.73 -23.76
C VAL A 2 4.83 6.23 -23.48
N GLU A 3 3.70 6.84 -23.15
CA GLU A 3 3.71 8.21 -22.65
C GLU A 3 4.64 8.22 -21.42
N HIS A 4 5.76 8.94 -21.51
CA HIS A 4 6.45 9.41 -20.33
C HIS A 4 5.53 10.41 -19.65
N GLN A 5 4.54 9.90 -18.91
CA GLN A 5 3.76 10.71 -17.98
C GLN A 5 4.79 11.44 -17.13
N ALA A 6 4.85 12.77 -17.28
CA ALA A 6 5.71 13.59 -16.43
C ALA A 6 5.42 13.19 -14.98
N ARG A 7 6.49 12.85 -14.23
CA ARG A 7 6.39 12.30 -12.89
C ARG A 7 5.56 13.24 -12.02
N ARG A 8 4.27 12.93 -11.84
CA ARG A 8 3.32 13.84 -11.20
C ARG A 8 3.61 13.85 -9.71
N LEU A 9 4.09 14.98 -9.23
CA LEU A 9 4.41 15.21 -7.83
C LEU A 9 3.23 15.89 -7.13
N VAL A 10 2.71 15.27 -6.08
CA VAL A 10 1.59 15.78 -5.29
C VAL A 10 2.02 16.11 -3.87
N PRO A 11 1.38 17.09 -3.19
CA PRO A 11 1.63 17.34 -1.79
C PRO A 11 1.17 16.15 -0.92
N PRO A 12 1.82 15.90 0.23
CA PRO A 12 1.41 14.86 1.17
C PRO A 12 -0.05 14.97 1.62
N ALA A 13 -0.58 16.19 1.79
CA ALA A 13 -1.97 16.40 2.17
C ALA A 13 -2.97 15.80 1.16
N GLN A 14 -2.67 15.90 -0.14
CA GLN A 14 -3.52 15.29 -1.16
C GLN A 14 -3.46 13.77 -1.14
N VAL A 15 -2.31 13.19 -0.78
CA VAL A 15 -2.16 11.74 -0.62
C VAL A 15 -2.88 11.27 0.64
N ALA A 16 -2.79 12.04 1.73
CA ALA A 16 -3.48 11.79 2.99
C ALA A 16 -5.00 11.71 2.77
N GLU A 17 -5.56 12.68 2.04
CA GLU A 17 -6.98 12.67 1.64
C GLU A 17 -7.35 11.43 0.82
N LEU A 18 -6.50 11.04 -0.13
CA LEU A 18 -6.73 9.86 -0.98
C LEU A 18 -6.71 8.54 -0.20
N LEU A 19 -5.79 8.42 0.74
CA LEU A 19 -5.59 7.20 1.54
C LEU A 19 -6.48 7.16 2.80
N GLY A 20 -7.07 8.29 3.20
CA GLY A 20 -7.85 8.40 4.43
C GLY A 20 -7.00 8.31 5.71
N ILE A 21 -5.74 8.76 5.64
CA ILE A 21 -4.76 8.74 6.75
C ILE A 21 -4.27 10.16 7.07
N GLY A 22 -3.51 10.33 8.15
CA GLY A 22 -2.86 11.58 8.50
C GLY A 22 -1.69 11.95 7.57
N VAL A 23 -1.36 13.25 7.53
CA VAL A 23 -0.20 13.75 6.75
C VAL A 23 1.11 13.20 7.30
N ASP A 24 1.23 13.06 8.61
CA ASP A 24 2.42 12.51 9.26
C ASP A 24 2.59 11.03 8.90
N GLU A 25 1.50 10.26 8.84
CA GLU A 25 1.51 8.86 8.38
C GLU A 25 1.97 8.75 6.91
N VAL A 26 1.55 9.66 6.02
CA VAL A 26 2.08 9.71 4.64
C VAL A 26 3.60 9.94 4.64
N VAL A 27 4.10 10.80 5.53
CA VAL A 27 5.53 11.09 5.65
C VAL A 27 6.29 9.89 6.23
N GLU A 28 5.70 9.13 7.14
CA GLU A 28 6.24 7.85 7.64
C GLU A 28 6.34 6.82 6.51
N LEU A 29 5.28 6.64 5.71
CA LEU A 29 5.31 5.73 4.55
C LEU A 29 6.43 6.06 3.55
N VAL A 30 6.79 7.34 3.41
CA VAL A 30 7.94 7.74 2.59
C VAL A 30 9.26 7.35 3.25
N GLN A 31 9.39 7.54 4.56
CA GLN A 31 10.60 7.19 5.31
C GLN A 31 10.83 5.68 5.36
N GLU A 32 9.74 4.90 5.42
CA GLU A 32 9.75 3.43 5.39
C GLU A 32 9.99 2.88 3.97
N GLY A 33 9.95 3.73 2.94
CA GLY A 33 10.18 3.35 1.55
C GLY A 33 8.95 2.74 0.86
N HIS A 34 7.78 2.76 1.50
CA HIS A 34 6.51 2.36 0.89
C HIS A 34 6.03 3.36 -0.17
N LEU A 35 6.31 4.64 0.03
CA LEU A 35 6.03 5.71 -0.94
C LEU A 35 7.32 6.38 -1.42
N ARG A 36 7.34 6.76 -2.70
CA ARG A 36 8.44 7.55 -3.28
C ARG A 36 8.17 9.03 -3.06
N GLY A 37 9.06 9.71 -2.36
CA GLY A 37 8.94 11.14 -2.08
C GLY A 37 10.28 11.86 -2.02
N MET A 38 10.24 13.18 -2.23
CA MET A 38 11.40 14.06 -2.10
C MET A 38 11.00 15.41 -1.52
N ARG A 39 11.95 16.10 -0.87
CA ARG A 39 11.75 17.47 -0.39
C ARG A 39 12.22 18.46 -1.46
N VAL A 40 11.36 19.40 -1.85
CA VAL A 40 11.62 20.37 -2.92
C VAL A 40 11.30 21.79 -2.45
N GLY A 41 12.10 22.77 -2.91
CA GLY A 41 11.87 24.20 -2.69
C GLY A 41 12.54 24.77 -1.43
N SER A 42 12.25 26.05 -1.16
CA SER A 42 12.68 26.77 0.04
C SER A 42 11.49 27.56 0.62
N PRO A 43 11.00 27.23 1.83
CA PRO A 43 11.40 26.10 2.67
C PRO A 43 11.07 24.75 2.01
N ALA A 44 11.86 23.73 2.32
CA ALA A 44 11.76 22.42 1.68
C ALA A 44 10.47 21.69 2.08
N ARG A 45 9.58 21.45 1.11
CA ARG A 45 8.29 20.75 1.29
C ARG A 45 8.32 19.39 0.62
N TRP A 46 7.72 18.40 1.27
CA TRP A 46 7.56 17.07 0.71
C TRP A 46 6.72 17.07 -0.55
N ARG A 47 7.10 16.21 -1.49
CA ARG A 47 6.43 15.93 -2.75
C ARG A 47 6.45 14.43 -2.98
N ILE A 48 5.28 13.86 -3.17
CA ILE A 48 5.07 12.42 -3.34
C ILE A 48 4.85 12.14 -4.81
N GLU A 49 5.47 11.09 -5.32
CA GLU A 49 5.20 10.62 -6.67
C GLU A 49 3.84 9.91 -6.71
N HIS A 50 2.92 10.47 -7.49
CA HIS A 50 1.56 9.94 -7.59
C HIS A 50 1.52 8.48 -8.06
N ALA A 51 2.41 8.06 -8.96
CA ALA A 51 2.47 6.68 -9.43
C ALA A 51 2.78 5.69 -8.30
N SER A 52 3.63 6.09 -7.34
CA SER A 52 3.97 5.22 -6.20
C SER A 52 2.78 4.99 -5.27
N VAL A 53 1.82 5.91 -5.22
CA VAL A 53 0.61 5.73 -4.40
C VAL A 53 -0.28 4.63 -4.99
N ALA A 54 -0.43 4.60 -6.31
CA ALA A 54 -1.16 3.54 -6.99
C ALA A 54 -0.47 2.18 -6.82
N GLU A 55 0.87 2.13 -7.01
CA GLU A 55 1.66 0.92 -6.78
C GLU A 55 1.55 0.41 -5.34
N TYR A 56 1.55 1.30 -4.34
CA TYR A 56 1.35 0.95 -2.94
C TYR A 56 -0.03 0.32 -2.71
N LEU A 57 -1.10 0.92 -3.24
CA LEU A 57 -2.46 0.38 -3.11
C LEU A 57 -2.61 -0.99 -3.77
N ASP A 58 -2.00 -1.19 -4.94
CA ASP A 58 -1.99 -2.47 -5.63
C ASP A 58 -1.29 -3.55 -4.80
N ALA A 59 -0.15 -3.21 -4.19
CA ALA A 59 0.58 -4.12 -3.29
C ALA A 59 -0.27 -4.52 -2.07
N GLN A 60 -0.94 -3.55 -1.44
CA GLN A 60 -1.82 -3.78 -0.29
C GLN A 60 -3.05 -4.65 -0.65
N ALA A 61 -3.67 -4.39 -1.79
CA ALA A 61 -4.78 -5.20 -2.28
C ALA A 61 -4.37 -6.65 -2.54
N GLU A 62 -3.17 -6.85 -3.10
CA GLU A 62 -2.65 -8.18 -3.37
C GLU A 62 -2.26 -8.95 -2.10
N GLU A 63 -1.73 -8.26 -1.10
CA GLU A 63 -1.50 -8.83 0.24
C GLU A 63 -2.81 -9.26 0.90
N ALA A 64 -3.84 -8.41 0.85
CA ALA A 64 -5.17 -8.72 1.36
C ALA A 64 -5.80 -9.93 0.65
N ARG A 65 -5.66 -10.04 -0.68
CA ARG A 65 -6.09 -11.22 -1.44
C ARG A 65 -5.39 -12.49 -0.97
N ARG A 66 -4.06 -12.46 -0.85
CA ARG A 66 -3.27 -13.61 -0.38
C ARG A 66 -3.70 -14.07 1.00
N MET A 67 -3.92 -13.15 1.94
CA MET A 67 -4.42 -13.48 3.27
C MET A 67 -5.82 -14.09 3.26
N ALA A 68 -6.72 -13.59 2.42
CA ALA A 68 -8.08 -14.12 2.31
C ALA A 68 -8.08 -15.57 1.79
N LEU A 69 -7.26 -15.87 0.77
CA LEU A 69 -7.10 -17.22 0.24
C LEU A 69 -6.52 -18.19 1.27
N TRP A 70 -5.53 -17.74 2.05
CA TRP A 70 -4.97 -18.57 3.12
C TRP A 70 -6.00 -18.92 4.20
N ARG A 71 -6.83 -17.94 4.63
CA ARG A 71 -7.94 -18.18 5.59
C ARG A 71 -8.96 -19.18 5.07
N GLN A 72 -9.33 -19.10 3.78
CA GLN A 72 -10.28 -20.04 3.18
C GLN A 72 -9.69 -21.47 3.06
N SER A 73 -8.41 -21.59 2.70
CA SER A 73 -7.72 -22.89 2.61
C SER A 73 -7.58 -23.59 3.96
N ASN A 74 -7.34 -22.82 5.04
CA ASN A 74 -7.35 -23.33 6.41
C ASN A 74 -8.74 -23.76 6.89
N ALA A 75 -9.81 -23.03 6.50
CA ALA A 75 -11.18 -23.43 6.82
C ALA A 75 -11.66 -24.69 6.07
N ALA A 76 -11.10 -24.96 4.88
CA ALA A 76 -11.45 -26.12 4.05
C ALA A 76 -10.60 -27.38 4.32
N SER A 77 -9.47 -27.24 5.04
CA SER A 77 -8.62 -28.34 5.50
C SER A 77 -8.82 -28.42 7.03
N PHE A 78 -9.62 -29.30 7.65
CA PHE A 78 -9.44 -30.75 7.77
C PHE A 78 -10.65 -31.38 8.51
N PRO A 79 -11.47 -32.22 7.87
CA PRO A 79 -12.42 -33.10 8.55
C PRO A 79 -11.79 -34.38 9.13
N GLU A 80 -10.63 -34.82 8.63
CA GLU A 80 -10.12 -36.17 8.93
C GLU A 80 -9.29 -36.29 10.22
N LEU A 81 -8.92 -35.19 10.88
CA LEU A 81 -8.15 -35.22 12.14
C LEU A 81 -9.00 -35.57 13.39
N TRP A 82 -10.32 -35.68 13.26
CA TRP A 82 -11.23 -36.15 14.33
C TRP A 82 -11.70 -37.61 14.13
N GLY A 83 -11.03 -38.35 13.24
CA GLY A 83 -11.32 -39.74 12.95
C GLY A 83 -11.07 -40.67 14.15
N ARG A 84 -12.16 -40.95 14.88
CA ARG A 84 -12.42 -42.15 15.70
C ARG A 84 -11.38 -42.49 16.78
N ARG A 85 -11.70 -42.09 18.01
CA ARG A 85 -11.41 -42.90 19.19
C ARG A 85 -12.60 -43.85 19.40
N SER A 86 -12.47 -45.08 18.92
CA SER A 86 -13.36 -46.22 19.24
C SER A 86 -12.50 -47.42 19.54
#